data_AF-A0A5J5DRE9-F1
#
_entry.id   AF-A0A5J5DRE9-F1
#
_cell.length_a   1.000
_cell.length_b   1.000
_cell.length_c   1.000
_cell.angle_alpha   90.00
_cell.angle_beta   90.00
_cell.angle_gamma   90.00
#
_symmetry.space_group_name_H-M   'P 1'
#
loop_
_entity.id
_entity.type
_entity.pdbx_description
1 polymer ?
#
loop_
_entity_poly.entity_id
_entity_poly.type
_entity_poly.pdbx_seq_one_letter_code
_entity_poly.pdbx_strand_id
1 'polypeptide(L)'
;METERGALMMERAAKEVEQFKQDPSPSKCLHSVFDVDTGDEVHSYNDYHHLQIDAVSLFLLYLVEMICSGLQIIYNTDEVSFIQNLVFCVERAYRVPDYGMWERGSKYNNGSTELHS
;
A
#
# COMPACT_ATOMS: atom_id res chain seq x y z
N MET A 1 -10.23 22.38 -0.27
CA MET A 1 -9.02 22.19 0.53
C MET A 1 -8.80 20.71 0.93
N GLU A 2 -9.64 20.07 1.74
CA GLU A 2 -9.43 18.64 2.10
C GLU A 2 -9.57 17.69 0.90
N THR A 3 -10.53 17.95 0.00
CA THR A 3 -10.75 17.16 -1.22
C THR A 3 -9.59 17.22 -2.20
N GLU A 4 -8.90 18.36 -2.28
CA GLU A 4 -7.73 18.57 -3.15
C GLU A 4 -6.49 17.86 -2.61
N ARG A 5 -6.36 17.76 -1.28
CA ARG A 5 -5.27 17.00 -0.64
C ARG A 5 -5.44 15.51 -0.83
N GLY A 6 -6.67 15.00 -0.70
CA GLY A 6 -6.98 13.59 -0.99
C GLY A 6 -6.63 13.21 -2.43
N ALA A 7 -6.93 14.09 -3.40
CA ALA A 7 -6.57 13.86 -4.80
C ALA A 7 -5.03 13.82 -5.02
N LEU A 8 -4.27 14.71 -4.38
CA LEU A 8 -2.79 14.72 -4.47
C LEU A 8 -2.17 13.46 -3.84
N MET A 9 -2.68 13.00 -2.70
CA MET A 9 -2.26 11.73 -2.10
C MET A 9 -2.54 10.55 -3.04
N MET A 10 -3.73 10.52 -3.64
CA MET A 10 -4.14 9.47 -4.59
C MET A 10 -3.24 9.45 -5.83
N GLU A 11 -2.89 10.62 -6.38
CA GLU A 11 -2.01 10.73 -7.55
C GLU A 11 -0.59 10.23 -7.25
N ARG A 12 -0.04 10.59 -6.07
CA ARG A 12 1.27 10.12 -5.61
C ARG A 12 1.27 8.60 -5.42
N ALA A 13 0.29 8.09 -4.69
CA ALA A 13 0.12 6.66 -4.49
C ALA A 13 0.02 5.94 -5.85
N ALA A 14 -0.78 6.44 -6.79
CA ALA A 14 -0.91 5.86 -8.12
C ALA A 14 0.43 5.75 -8.87
N LYS A 15 1.31 6.77 -8.75
CA LYS A 15 2.65 6.75 -9.34
C LYS A 15 3.55 5.69 -8.73
N GLU A 16 3.49 5.48 -7.41
CA GLU A 16 4.26 4.43 -6.73
C GLU A 16 3.78 3.04 -7.14
N VAL A 17 2.46 2.81 -7.13
CA VAL A 17 1.92 1.50 -7.50
C VAL A 17 2.22 1.16 -8.95
N GLU A 18 2.22 2.13 -9.87
CA GLU A 18 2.67 1.90 -11.25
C GLU A 18 4.17 1.52 -11.33
N GLN A 19 5.03 2.11 -10.50
CA GLN A 19 6.44 1.71 -10.45
C GLN A 19 6.61 0.30 -9.89
N PHE A 20 5.86 -0.06 -8.84
CA PHE A 20 5.85 -1.41 -8.28
C PHE A 20 5.40 -2.47 -9.30
N LYS A 21 4.41 -2.13 -10.14
CA LYS A 21 3.94 -3.02 -11.21
C LYS A 21 5.05 -3.38 -12.20
N GLN A 22 5.86 -2.40 -12.58
CA GLN A 22 6.96 -2.60 -13.52
C GLN A 22 8.12 -3.38 -12.90
N ASP A 23 8.43 -3.11 -11.63
CA ASP A 23 9.51 -3.75 -10.90
C ASP A 23 9.10 -3.91 -9.42
N PRO A 24 8.68 -5.12 -9.00
CA PRO A 24 8.18 -5.39 -7.66
C PRO A 24 9.34 -5.54 -6.67
N SER A 25 10.13 -4.49 -6.52
CA SER A 25 11.17 -4.39 -5.50
C SER A 25 10.58 -3.78 -4.22
N PRO A 26 11.08 -4.16 -3.02
CA PRO A 26 10.65 -3.55 -1.76
C PRO A 26 10.82 -2.03 -1.76
N SER A 27 11.82 -1.51 -2.48
CA SER A 27 12.09 -0.08 -2.66
C SER A 27 11.09 0.71 -3.49
N LYS A 28 10.14 0.03 -4.13
CA LYS A 28 9.12 0.64 -4.98
C LYS A 28 7.71 0.33 -4.47
N CYS A 29 7.59 -0.24 -3.28
CA CYS A 29 6.28 -0.52 -2.71
C CYS A 29 5.58 0.76 -2.28
N LEU A 30 4.26 0.69 -2.24
CA LEU A 30 3.44 1.68 -1.57
C LEU A 30 3.91 1.86 -0.13
N HIS A 31 4.26 3.09 0.23
CA HIS A 31 4.50 3.44 1.62
C HIS A 31 3.22 3.30 2.45
N SER A 32 3.37 3.05 3.74
CA SER A 32 2.25 2.73 4.64
C SER A 32 2.08 3.76 5.76
N VAL A 33 3.07 4.64 5.92
CA VAL A 33 3.10 5.68 6.95
C VAL A 33 3.32 7.02 6.26
N PHE A 34 2.31 7.88 6.35
CA PHE A 34 2.32 9.22 5.78
C PHE A 34 2.01 10.23 6.87
N ASP A 35 2.59 11.42 6.71
CA ASP A 35 2.28 12.55 7.56
C ASP A 35 0.84 12.99 7.28
N VAL A 36 0.02 13.09 8.32
CA VAL A 36 -1.43 13.34 8.18
C VAL A 36 -1.72 14.74 7.65
N ASP A 37 -0.83 15.70 7.92
CA ASP A 37 -1.03 17.11 7.55
C ASP A 37 -0.57 17.40 6.12
N THR A 38 0.55 16.79 5.69
CA THR A 38 1.23 17.04 4.41
C THR A 38 1.03 15.93 3.38
N GLY A 39 0.80 14.70 3.81
CA GLY A 39 0.76 13.52 2.96
C GLY A 39 2.10 13.10 2.37
N ASP A 40 3.19 13.57 2.97
CA ASP A 40 4.54 13.15 2.63
C ASP A 40 4.90 11.87 3.42
N GLU A 41 5.83 11.09 2.88
CA GLU A 41 6.40 9.94 3.58
C GLU A 41 7.10 10.42 4.86
N VAL A 42 6.76 9.81 6.00
CA VAL A 42 7.39 10.13 7.29
C VAL A 42 8.78 9.51 7.39
N HIS A 43 8.98 8.37 6.74
CA HIS A 43 10.19 7.58 6.82
C HIS A 43 10.75 7.33 5.43
N SER A 44 12.06 7.50 5.29
CA SER A 44 12.74 7.11 4.06
C SER A 44 12.73 5.59 3.92
N TYR A 45 12.80 5.09 2.69
CA TYR A 45 12.94 3.65 2.43
C TYR A 45 14.06 2.99 3.26
N ASN A 46 15.20 3.64 3.47
CA ASN A 46 16.30 3.05 4.23
C ASN A 46 15.97 2.83 5.72
N ASP A 47 15.05 3.64 6.26
CA ASP A 47 14.61 3.57 7.65
C ASP A 47 13.37 2.69 7.80
N TYR A 48 12.59 2.56 6.73
CA TYR A 48 11.31 1.86 6.72
C TYR A 48 11.04 1.20 5.36
N HIS A 49 11.67 0.03 5.15
CA HIS A 49 11.62 -0.74 3.90
C HIS A 49 10.57 -1.87 3.93
N HIS A 50 9.53 -1.74 4.76
CA HIS A 50 8.55 -2.80 5.03
C HIS A 50 7.29 -2.66 4.18
N LEU A 51 6.72 -3.80 3.81
CA LEU A 51 5.67 -3.97 2.81
C LEU A 51 4.34 -4.18 3.55
N GLN A 52 3.61 -3.13 3.97
CA GLN A 52 2.35 -3.34 4.73
C GLN A 52 1.19 -3.78 3.81
N ILE A 53 1.27 -5.01 3.30
CA ILE A 53 0.26 -5.62 2.44
C ILE A 53 -1.04 -5.87 3.20
N ASP A 54 -0.95 -6.12 4.50
CA ASP A 54 -2.08 -6.23 5.40
C ASP A 54 -2.92 -4.95 5.43
N ALA A 55 -2.29 -3.77 5.53
CA ALA A 55 -2.97 -2.48 5.48
C ALA A 55 -3.67 -2.27 4.13
N VAL A 56 -3.00 -2.57 3.02
CA VAL A 56 -3.59 -2.50 1.67
C VAL A 56 -4.77 -3.48 1.52
N SER A 57 -4.62 -4.69 2.06
CA SER A 57 -5.66 -5.72 2.02
C SER A 57 -6.89 -5.33 2.83
N LEU A 58 -6.71 -4.75 4.02
CA LEU A 58 -7.80 -4.23 4.84
C LEU A 58 -8.51 -3.06 4.16
N PHE A 59 -7.76 -2.13 3.55
CA PHE A 59 -8.35 -1.05 2.77
C PHE A 59 -9.24 -1.58 1.64
N LEU A 60 -8.75 -2.55 0.86
CA LEU A 60 -9.53 -3.16 -0.22
C LEU A 60 -10.77 -3.91 0.31
N LEU A 61 -10.65 -4.61 1.43
CA LEU A 61 -11.79 -5.28 2.07
C LEU A 61 -12.88 -4.28 2.48
N TYR A 62 -12.51 -3.21 3.19
CA TYR A 62 -13.45 -2.15 3.57
C TYR A 62 -14.04 -1.44 2.36
N LEU A 63 -13.25 -1.20 1.32
CA LEU A 63 -13.74 -0.60 0.08
C LEU A 63 -14.84 -1.47 -0.56
N VAL A 64 -14.64 -2.79 -0.60
CA VAL A 64 -15.64 -3.74 -1.09
C VAL A 64 -16.89 -3.71 -0.21
N GLU A 65 -16.76 -3.73 1.12
CA GLU A 65 -17.89 -3.65 2.04
C GLU A 65 -18.72 -2.37 1.84
N MET A 66 -18.06 -1.21 1.70
CA MET A 66 -18.75 0.05 1.47
C MET A 66 -19.47 0.07 0.12
N ILE A 67 -18.87 -0.45 -0.95
CA ILE A 67 -19.52 -0.57 -2.26
C ILE A 67 -20.73 -1.53 -2.16
N CYS A 68 -20.57 -2.67 -1.49
CA CYS A 68 -21.66 -3.62 -1.25
C CYS A 68 -22.81 -3.01 -0.42
N SER A 69 -22.53 -2.04 0.45
CA SER A 69 -23.55 -1.31 1.20
C SER A 69 -24.33 -0.28 0.36
N GLY A 70 -23.93 -0.06 -0.89
CA GLY A 70 -24.56 0.87 -1.83
C GLY A 70 -23.86 2.24 -1.94
N LEU A 71 -22.69 2.41 -1.31
CA LEU A 71 -21.90 3.63 -1.44
C LEU A 71 -21.20 3.66 -2.80
N GLN A 72 -21.41 4.71 -3.58
CA GLN A 72 -20.63 4.96 -4.79
C GLN A 72 -19.34 5.67 -4.36
N ILE A 73 -18.19 5.03 -4.61
CA ILE A 73 -16.88 5.56 -4.20
C ILE A 73 -15.95 5.69 -5.41
N ILE A 74 -16.09 4.79 -6.40
CA ILE A 74 -15.29 4.77 -7.62
C ILE A 74 -16.14 5.34 -8.76
N TYR A 75 -15.68 6.43 -9.35
CA TYR A 75 -16.41 7.26 -10.32
C TYR A 75 -15.68 7.39 -11.67
N ASN A 76 -14.35 7.30 -11.70
CA ASN A 76 -13.56 7.50 -12.92
C ASN A 76 -12.59 6.34 -13.21
N THR A 77 -12.03 6.32 -14.42
CA THR A 77 -11.13 5.26 -14.88
C THR A 77 -9.77 5.28 -14.17
N ASP A 78 -9.34 6.44 -13.67
CA ASP A 78 -8.07 6.57 -12.94
C ASP A 78 -8.17 5.90 -11.56
N GLU A 79 -9.30 6.08 -10.86
CA GLU A 79 -9.62 5.39 -9.60
C GLU A 79 -9.73 3.87 -9.82
N VAL A 80 -10.38 3.43 -10.91
CA VAL A 80 -10.41 2.00 -11.27
C VAL A 80 -8.99 1.45 -11.46
N SER A 81 -8.15 2.17 -12.18
CA SER A 81 -6.76 1.77 -12.44
C SER A 81 -5.96 1.71 -11.15
N PHE A 82 -6.14 2.68 -10.25
CA PHE A 82 -5.50 2.70 -8.94
C PHE A 82 -5.90 1.47 -8.10
N ILE A 83 -7.19 1.18 -7.97
CA ILE A 83 -7.66 0.02 -7.21
C ILE A 83 -7.17 -1.29 -7.85
N GLN A 84 -7.18 -1.39 -9.19
CA GLN A 84 -6.66 -2.55 -9.90
C GLN A 84 -5.17 -2.77 -9.63
N ASN A 85 -4.41 -1.69 -9.53
CA ASN A 85 -2.99 -1.74 -9.22
C ASN A 85 -2.75 -2.23 -7.77
N LEU A 86 -3.58 -1.81 -6.81
CA LEU A 86 -3.53 -2.32 -5.43
C LEU A 86 -3.84 -3.83 -5.38
N VAL A 87 -4.86 -4.28 -6.11
CA VAL A 87 -5.20 -5.71 -6.22
C VAL A 87 -4.02 -6.52 -6.76
N PHE A 88 -3.32 -5.99 -7.78
CA PHE A 88 -2.13 -6.63 -8.34
C PHE A 88 -0.96 -6.72 -7.34
N CYS A 89 -0.81 -5.71 -6.47
CA CYS A 89 0.19 -5.74 -5.40
C CYS A 89 -0.09 -6.88 -4.42
N VAL A 90 -1.33 -6.99 -3.95
CA VAL A 90 -1.75 -8.05 -3.03
C VAL A 90 -1.63 -9.43 -3.68
N GLU A 91 -2.01 -9.58 -4.96
CA GLU A 91 -1.87 -10.85 -5.69
C GLU A 91 -0.42 -11.36 -5.69
N ARG A 92 0.56 -10.46 -5.79
CA ARG A 92 1.99 -10.81 -5.85
C ARG A 92 2.69 -10.86 -4.50
N ALA A 93 2.02 -10.43 -3.43
CA ALA A 93 2.61 -10.30 -2.11
C ALA A 93 3.18 -11.62 -1.55
N TYR A 94 2.59 -12.77 -1.87
CA TYR A 94 3.10 -14.08 -1.41
C TYR A 94 4.52 -14.42 -1.91
N ARG A 95 5.03 -13.70 -2.90
CA ARG A 95 6.38 -13.88 -3.45
C ARG A 95 7.40 -12.94 -2.82
N VAL A 96 6.95 -11.98 -2.01
CA VAL A 96 7.77 -10.95 -1.41
C VAL A 96 7.86 -11.24 0.09
N PRO A 97 9.06 -11.54 0.61
CA PRO A 97 9.26 -11.69 2.04
C PRO A 97 8.91 -10.37 2.76
N ASP A 98 8.10 -10.45 3.80
CA ASP A 98 7.61 -9.29 4.53
C ASP A 98 7.90 -9.39 6.04
N TYR A 99 7.71 -8.29 6.76
CA TYR A 99 7.96 -8.14 8.19
C TYR A 99 6.74 -8.46 9.05
N GLY A 100 5.62 -8.79 8.41
CA GLY A 100 4.35 -9.12 9.06
C GLY A 100 3.73 -7.90 9.76
N MET A 101 2.50 -8.06 10.26
CA MET A 101 1.71 -6.95 10.84
C MET A 101 2.38 -6.23 12.02
N TRP A 102 3.40 -6.84 12.62
CA TRP A 102 4.12 -6.27 13.76
C TRP A 102 5.45 -5.63 13.38
N GLU A 103 5.76 -5.55 12.08
CA GLU A 103 6.93 -4.86 11.52
C GLU A 103 8.27 -5.38 12.06
N ARG A 104 8.26 -6.60 12.59
CA ARG A 104 9.41 -7.22 13.27
C ARG A 104 10.19 -8.16 12.37
N GLY A 105 9.58 -8.65 11.29
CA GLY A 105 10.18 -9.75 10.53
C GLY A 105 10.25 -10.98 11.41
N SER A 106 11.40 -11.68 11.38
CA SER A 106 11.57 -12.89 12.19
C SER A 106 11.24 -12.65 13.67
N LYS A 107 10.80 -13.70 14.37
CA LYS A 107 10.62 -13.69 15.83
C LYS A 107 11.79 -13.09 16.63
N TYR A 108 12.98 -13.02 16.06
CA TYR A 108 14.18 -12.46 16.68
C TYR A 108 14.41 -10.97 16.42
N ASN A 109 13.56 -10.32 15.60
CA ASN A 109 13.63 -8.90 15.23
C ASN A 109 15.03 -8.44 14.81
N ASN A 110 15.66 -9.23 13.95
CA ASN A 110 17.05 -9.06 13.51
C ASN A 110 17.16 -8.41 12.12
N GLY A 111 16.08 -7.80 11.61
CA GLY A 111 16.07 -7.21 10.27
C GLY A 111 16.03 -8.22 9.13
N SER A 112 15.60 -9.47 9.39
CA SER A 112 15.32 -10.45 8.34
C SER A 112 13.82 -10.68 8.19
N THR A 113 13.36 -10.65 6.94
CA THR A 113 11.99 -10.94 6.54
C THR A 113 11.60 -12.38 6.88
N GLU A 114 10.35 -12.63 7.26
CA GLU A 114 9.86 -13.99 7.47
C GLU A 114 9.66 -14.67 6.10
N LEU A 115 10.64 -15.48 5.68
CA LEU A 115 10.43 -16.50 4.66
C LEU A 115 9.76 -17.69 5.33
N HIS A 116 8.61 -18.09 4.79
CA HIS A 116 7.84 -19.26 5.21
C HIS A 116 8.72 -20.40 5.76
N SER A 117 8.46 -20.81 6.99
CA SER A 117 8.86 -22.13 7.52
C SER A 117 7.97 -23.24 6.99
#